data_AF-A0A7J5VXT1-F1
#
_entry.id   AF-A0A7J5VXT1-F1
#
_cell.length_a   1.000
_cell.length_b   1.000
_cell.length_c   1.000
_cell.angle_alpha   90.00
_cell.angle_beta   90.00
_cell.angle_gamma   90.00
#
_symmetry.space_group_name_H-M   'P 1'
#
loop_
_entity.id
_entity.type
_entity.pdbx_description
1 polymer ?
#
loop_
_entity_poly.entity_id
_entity_poly.type
_entity_poly.pdbx_seq_one_letter_code
_entity_poly.pdbx_strand_id
1 'polypeptide(L)'
;MTTTTAVLPEVEVYKGHFDRWIYKTLPTNMRVAKSTDFVDARGVEIAGVHFLVHSYYSNHYEHHISAPGVVDKFRPWIEDNRCYVLA
;
A
#
# COMPACT_ATOMS: atom_id res chain seq x y z
N MET A 1 2.90 20.75 -12.00
CA MET A 1 2.18 19.46 -12.06
C MET A 1 1.64 19.21 -10.67
N THR A 2 0.33 19.19 -10.50
CA THR A 2 -0.32 18.97 -9.20
C THR A 2 -0.31 17.46 -8.95
N THR A 3 0.56 17.00 -8.06
CA THR A 3 0.56 15.60 -7.62
C THR A 3 -0.71 15.44 -6.78
N THR A 4 -1.79 14.95 -7.40
CA THR A 4 -2.98 14.54 -6.66
C THR A 4 -2.56 13.36 -5.78
N THR A 5 -2.25 13.63 -4.52
CA THR A 5 -2.05 12.60 -3.51
C THR A 5 -3.35 11.84 -3.40
N ALA A 6 -3.40 10.65 -3.99
CA ALA A 6 -4.54 9.78 -3.88
C ALA A 6 -4.64 9.34 -2.41
N VAL A 7 -5.62 9.91 -1.70
CA VAL A 7 -5.90 9.59 -0.30
C VAL A 7 -6.77 8.33 -0.28
N LEU A 8 -6.44 7.36 0.57
CA LEU A 8 -7.26 6.16 0.74
C LEU A 8 -8.67 6.51 1.24
N PRO A 9 -9.72 5.75 0.89
CA PRO A 9 -11.08 6.05 1.30
C PRO A 9 -11.26 6.02 2.82
N GLU A 10 -12.17 6.84 3.35
CA GLU A 10 -12.58 6.83 4.76
C GLU A 10 -13.41 5.57 5.07
N VAL A 11 -12.75 4.46 5.38
CA VAL A 11 -13.36 3.22 5.89
C VAL A 11 -13.19 3.18 7.41
N GLU A 12 -13.87 2.27 8.14
CA GLU A 12 -13.56 2.02 9.54
C GLU A 12 -12.06 1.70 9.73
N VAL A 13 -11.33 2.70 10.20
CA VAL A 13 -9.91 2.65 10.47
C VAL A 13 -9.66 2.91 11.95
N TYR A 14 -8.66 2.24 12.49
CA TYR A 14 -8.14 2.57 13.81
C TYR A 14 -6.62 2.68 13.76
N LYS A 15 -6.08 3.46 14.70
CA LYS A 15 -4.64 3.60 14.86
C LYS A 15 -4.12 2.41 15.68
N GLY A 16 -3.30 1.57 15.07
CA GLY A 16 -2.68 0.42 15.73
C GLY A 16 -1.54 0.82 16.68
N HIS A 17 -0.96 -0.17 17.37
CA HIS A 17 0.12 0.01 18.35
C HIS A 17 1.42 0.66 17.80
N PHE A 18 1.58 0.75 16.48
CA PHE A 18 2.74 1.34 15.80
C PHE A 18 2.39 2.63 15.03
N ASP A 19 1.35 3.33 15.45
CA ASP A 19 0.83 4.52 14.77
C ASP A 19 0.40 4.29 13.31
N ARG A 20 0.23 3.03 12.90
CA ARG A 20 -0.24 2.65 11.56
C ARG A 20 -1.76 2.65 11.52
N TRP A 21 -2.32 3.15 10.43
CA TRP A 21 -3.73 3.00 10.14
C TRP A 21 -4.02 1.57 9.70
N ILE A 22 -4.94 0.93 10.39
CA ILE A 22 -5.36 -0.44 10.13
C ILE A 22 -6.79 -0.43 9.62
N TYR A 23 -7.02 -1.09 8.50
CA TYR A 23 -8.33 -1.24 7.87
C TYR A 23 -8.82 -2.67 8.13
N LYS A 24 -10.07 -2.81 8.58
CA LYS A 24 -10.68 -4.14 8.81
C LYS A 24 -11.15 -4.81 7.52
N THR A 25 -11.47 -4.02 6.50
CA THR A 25 -11.92 -4.48 5.19
C THR A 25 -11.12 -3.76 4.12
N LEU A 26 -10.88 -4.43 2.99
CA LEU A 26 -10.25 -3.79 1.84
C LEU A 26 -11.19 -2.68 1.31
N PRO A 27 -10.73 -1.42 1.19
CA PRO A 27 -11.51 -0.35 0.59
C PRO A 27 -11.93 -0.64 -0.85
N THR A 28 -13.06 -0.08 -1.26
CA THR A 28 -13.50 -0.12 -2.66
C THR A 28 -12.50 0.59 -3.57
N ASN A 29 -12.36 0.12 -4.81
CA ASN A 29 -11.42 0.65 -5.83
C ASN A 29 -9.94 0.38 -5.55
N MET A 30 -9.63 -0.65 -4.75
CA MET A 30 -8.26 -1.15 -4.65
C MET A 30 -8.05 -2.35 -5.56
N ARG A 31 -6.85 -2.45 -6.13
CA ARG A 31 -6.40 -3.61 -6.90
C ARG A 31 -5.10 -4.15 -6.33
N VAL A 32 -4.80 -5.42 -6.65
CA VAL A 32 -3.51 -6.02 -6.31
C VAL A 32 -2.38 -5.21 -6.96
N ALA A 33 -1.38 -4.89 -6.16
CA ALA A 33 -0.20 -4.15 -6.57
C ALA A 33 0.80 -5.05 -7.28
N LYS A 34 1.53 -4.48 -8.23
CA LYS A 34 2.69 -5.05 -8.90
C LYS A 34 3.91 -4.20 -8.59
N SER A 35 5.11 -4.74 -8.80
CA SER A 35 6.35 -3.97 -8.61
C SER A 35 6.37 -2.69 -9.46
N THR A 36 5.75 -2.72 -10.65
CA THR A 36 5.61 -1.56 -11.56
C THR A 36 4.78 -0.42 -10.97
N ASP A 37 3.99 -0.65 -9.91
CA ASP A 37 3.23 0.41 -9.23
C ASP A 37 4.11 1.26 -8.31
N PHE A 38 5.30 0.77 -7.99
CA PHE A 38 6.25 1.43 -7.09
C PHE A 38 7.50 1.93 -7.79
N VAL A 39 7.63 1.74 -9.11
CA VAL A 39 8.78 2.20 -9.89
C VAL A 39 8.33 3.01 -11.10
N ASP A 40 9.12 4.00 -11.49
CA ASP A 40 8.89 4.78 -12.70
C ASP A 40 9.33 4.02 -13.97
N ALA A 41 9.18 4.65 -15.13
CA ALA A 41 9.59 4.08 -16.42
C ALA A 41 11.10 3.79 -16.54
N ARG A 42 11.92 4.31 -15.62
CA ARG A 42 13.37 4.08 -15.55
C ARG A 42 13.74 3.02 -14.51
N GLY A 43 12.75 2.44 -13.82
CA GLY A 43 12.95 1.48 -12.74
C GLY A 43 13.34 2.11 -11.40
N VAL A 44 13.19 3.43 -11.25
CA VAL A 44 13.49 4.13 -10.00
C VAL A 44 12.26 4.11 -9.11
N GLU A 45 12.43 3.78 -7.82
CA GLU A 45 11.31 3.72 -6.90
C GLU A 45 10.65 5.09 -6.68
N ILE A 46 9.32 5.11 -6.75
CA ILE A 46 8.47 6.27 -6.54
C ILE A 46 8.13 6.36 -5.05
N ALA A 47 8.48 7.47 -4.41
CA ALA A 47 8.07 7.76 -3.03
C ALA A 47 6.64 8.37 -3.00
N GLY A 48 5.91 8.14 -1.91
CA GLY A 48 4.60 8.75 -1.68
C GLY A 48 3.40 7.98 -2.22
N VAL A 49 3.58 6.77 -2.76
CA VAL A 49 2.48 5.89 -3.17
C VAL A 49 1.82 5.31 -1.93
N HIS A 50 0.53 5.58 -1.75
CA HIS A 50 -0.27 4.99 -0.68
C HIS A 50 -0.68 3.57 -1.07
N PHE A 51 -0.44 2.59 -0.19
CA PHE A 51 -0.79 1.19 -0.43
C PHE A 51 -1.16 0.49 0.88
N LEU A 52 -1.90 -0.61 0.75
CA LEU A 52 -2.29 -1.48 1.85
C LEU A 52 -1.59 -2.83 1.76
N VAL A 53 -1.26 -3.41 2.89
CA VAL A 53 -0.67 -4.75 3.00
C VAL A 53 -1.57 -5.64 3.85
N HIS A 54 -2.01 -6.77 3.30
CA HIS A 54 -2.79 -7.77 4.04
C HIS A 54 -1.86 -8.66 4.89
N SER A 55 -2.05 -8.58 6.20
CA SER A 55 -1.22 -9.29 7.18
C SER A 55 -1.33 -10.81 7.04
N TYR A 56 -0.24 -11.54 7.33
CA TYR A 56 -0.27 -13.01 7.42
C TYR A 56 -0.92 -13.52 8.71
N TYR A 57 -0.95 -12.68 9.76
CA TYR A 57 -1.32 -13.08 11.11
C TYR A 57 -2.72 -12.64 11.51
N SER A 58 -3.32 -11.71 10.77
CA SER A 58 -4.65 -11.16 11.05
C SER A 58 -5.37 -10.85 9.75
N ASN A 59 -6.69 -10.76 9.81
CA ASN A 59 -7.50 -10.41 8.64
C ASN A 59 -7.59 -8.88 8.44
N HIS A 60 -6.49 -8.17 8.65
CA HIS A 60 -6.41 -6.72 8.59
C HIS A 60 -5.46 -6.24 7.49
N TYR A 61 -5.67 -5.01 7.05
CA TYR A 61 -4.85 -4.34 6.05
C TYR A 61 -4.11 -3.16 6.69
N GLU A 62 -2.79 -3.17 6.61
CA GLU A 62 -1.93 -2.12 7.15
C GLU A 62 -1.66 -1.07 6.08
N HIS A 63 -1.83 0.21 6.42
CA HIS A 63 -1.52 1.30 5.51
C HIS A 63 -0.04 1.68 5.56
N HIS A 64 0.52 1.82 4.36
CA HIS A 64 1.88 2.23 4.12
C HIS A 64 1.95 3.33 3.05
N ILE A 65 3.05 4.07 3.08
CA ILE A 65 3.43 5.04 2.06
C ILE A 65 4.80 4.61 1.55
N SER A 66 4.97 4.53 0.23
CA SER A 66 6.22 4.09 -0.37
C SER A 66 7.36 5.06 -0.04
N ALA A 67 8.53 4.48 0.19
CA ALA A 67 9.80 5.15 0.48
C ALA A 67 10.93 4.34 -0.18
N PRO A 68 12.16 4.87 -0.28
CA PRO A 68 13.28 4.09 -0.82
C PRO A 68 13.45 2.73 -0.13
N GLY A 69 13.66 1.68 -0.93
CA GLY A 69 13.65 0.27 -0.54
C GLY A 69 12.26 -0.39 -0.50
N VAL A 70 11.19 0.25 -0.99
CA VAL A 70 9.82 -0.29 -0.86
C VAL A 70 9.65 -1.63 -1.59
N VAL A 71 10.21 -1.77 -2.80
CA VAL A 71 10.04 -2.98 -3.60
C VAL A 71 10.71 -4.14 -2.90
N ASP A 72 11.96 -3.98 -2.46
CA ASP A 72 12.69 -5.06 -1.78
C ASP A 72 12.07 -5.42 -0.43
N LYS A 73 11.63 -4.41 0.33
CA LYS A 73 11.00 -4.62 1.63
C LYS A 73 9.67 -5.37 1.53
N PHE A 74 8.86 -5.07 0.52
CA PHE A 74 7.51 -5.62 0.38
C PHE A 74 7.42 -6.69 -0.72
N ARG A 75 8.53 -7.07 -1.37
CA ARG A 75 8.57 -8.08 -2.45
C ARG A 75 7.79 -9.35 -2.12
N PRO A 76 7.95 -9.98 -0.94
CA PRO A 76 7.19 -11.19 -0.62
C PRO A 76 5.67 -10.96 -0.64
N TRP A 77 5.19 -9.82 -0.14
CA TRP A 77 3.77 -9.47 -0.13
C TRP A 77 3.25 -9.09 -1.51
N ILE A 78 4.07 -8.47 -2.35
CA ILE A 78 3.72 -8.16 -3.75
C ILE A 78 3.58 -9.47 -4.54
N GLU A 79 4.56 -10.37 -4.43
CA GLU A 79 4.56 -11.66 -5.13
C GLU A 79 3.42 -12.58 -4.65
N ASP A 80 3.04 -12.50 -3.38
CA ASP A 80 1.89 -13.23 -2.82
C ASP A 80 0.52 -12.56 -3.09
N ASN A 81 0.47 -11.47 -3.87
CA ASN A 81 -0.77 -10.71 -4.16
C ASN A 81 -1.46 -10.14 -2.90
N ARG A 82 -0.68 -9.78 -1.88
CA ARG A 82 -1.14 -9.23 -0.58
C ARG A 82 -0.94 -7.73 -0.44
N CYS A 83 -0.33 -7.08 -1.42
CA CYS A 83 -0.24 -5.63 -1.53
C CYS A 83 -1.37 -5.09 -2.41
N TYR A 84 -1.94 -3.95 -2.02
CA TYR A 84 -3.03 -3.31 -2.74
C TYR A 84 -2.76 -1.82 -2.92
N VAL A 85 -3.00 -1.31 -4.12
CA VAL A 85 -2.93 0.12 -4.46
C VAL A 85 -4.29 0.59 -4.98
N LEU A 86 -4.51 1.90 -5.02
CA LEU A 86 -5.69 2.46 -5.69
C LEU A 86 -5.64 2.13 -7.19
N ALA A 87 -6.77 1.67 -7.72
CA ALA A 87 -6.93 1.29 -9.12
C ALA A 87 -6.91 2.49 -10.08
#